data_AF-A0A367EIB7-F1
#
_entry.id   AF-A0A367EIB7-F1
#
_cell.length_a   1.000
_cell.length_b   1.000
_cell.length_c   1.000
_cell.angle_alpha   90.00
_cell.angle_beta   90.00
_cell.angle_gamma   90.00
#
_symmetry.space_group_name_H-M   'P 1'
#
loop_
_entity.id
_entity.type
_entity.pdbx_description
1 polymer ?
#
loop_
_entity_poly.entity_id
_entity_poly.type
_entity_poly.pdbx_seq_one_letter_code
_entity_poly.pdbx_strand_id
1 'polypeptide(L)'
;MSIYYAPEDFGGKILGDVDTIGGYEFNMIAVFQRTEDGALFFDTDSGCSCFSPFEDSRWENMTPIRTGSWFAGQARKWLREQYGTDADDRDGVEKLIRLVRRELDAPKGGDRG
;
A
#
# COMPACT_ATOMS: atom_id res chain seq x y z
N MET A 1 -8.88 7.92 -13.86
CA MET A 1 -9.15 8.02 -12.42
C MET A 1 -8.38 6.89 -11.76
N SER A 2 -7.53 7.19 -10.78
CA SER A 2 -6.70 6.19 -10.10
C SER A 2 -7.34 5.78 -8.77
N ILE A 3 -7.16 4.51 -8.40
CA ILE A 3 -7.51 3.97 -7.07
C ILE A 3 -6.78 4.70 -5.93
N TYR A 4 -5.69 5.40 -6.21
CA TYR A 4 -4.98 6.20 -5.22
C TYR A 4 -5.66 7.57 -4.94
N TYR A 5 -6.40 8.14 -5.90
CA TYR A 5 -7.06 9.43 -5.71
C TYR A 5 -8.54 9.31 -5.35
N ALA A 6 -9.20 8.24 -5.77
CA ALA A 6 -10.60 7.98 -5.49
C ALA A 6 -10.82 6.49 -5.17
N PRO A 7 -10.19 5.93 -4.12
CA PRO A 7 -10.32 4.52 -3.79
C PRO A 7 -11.77 4.06 -3.55
N GLU A 8 -12.65 4.96 -3.14
CA GLU A 8 -14.08 4.74 -2.94
C GLU A 8 -14.81 4.37 -4.24
N ASP A 9 -14.40 4.93 -5.39
CA ASP A 9 -14.95 4.59 -6.71
C ASP A 9 -14.62 3.15 -7.11
N PHE A 10 -13.60 2.57 -6.47
CA PHE A 10 -13.19 1.18 -6.62
C PHE A 10 -13.68 0.29 -5.47
N GLY A 11 -14.51 0.81 -4.57
CA GLY A 11 -15.01 0.05 -3.41
C GLY A 11 -13.94 -0.23 -2.36
N GLY A 12 -12.95 0.64 -2.21
CA GLY A 12 -11.89 0.50 -1.20
C GLY A 12 -11.55 1.81 -0.50
N LYS A 13 -10.44 1.76 0.24
CA LYS A 13 -9.80 2.93 0.85
C LYS A 13 -8.30 2.70 0.93
N ILE A 14 -7.53 3.78 0.92
CA ILE A 14 -6.10 3.75 1.24
C ILE A 14 -5.96 3.73 2.76
N LEU A 15 -5.14 2.80 3.25
CA LEU A 15 -4.80 2.73 4.66
C LEU A 15 -3.53 3.51 4.99
N GLY A 16 -2.59 3.55 4.05
CA GLY A 16 -1.37 4.33 4.14
C GLY A 16 -0.42 4.01 3.00
N ASP A 17 0.54 4.89 2.83
CA ASP A 17 1.52 4.85 1.76
C ASP A 17 2.86 5.44 2.22
N VAL A 18 3.89 5.16 1.43
CA VAL A 18 5.22 5.74 1.58
C VAL A 18 5.67 6.15 0.18
N ASP A 19 5.99 7.43 0.00
CA ASP A 19 6.66 7.97 -1.20
C ASP A 19 8.08 8.38 -0.81
N THR A 20 9.06 7.87 -1.55
CA THR A 20 10.49 8.00 -1.22
C THR A 20 11.23 9.01 -2.10
N ILE A 21 10.55 9.63 -3.08
CA ILE A 21 11.15 10.65 -3.95
C ILE A 21 10.44 11.99 -3.77
N GLY A 22 9.11 12.01 -3.88
CA GLY A 22 8.32 13.23 -3.81
C GLY A 22 8.59 14.26 -4.92
N GLY A 23 7.78 15.31 -4.95
CA GLY A 23 7.92 16.41 -5.91
C GLY A 23 7.29 16.11 -7.27
N TYR A 24 8.07 16.18 -8.35
CA TYR A 24 7.59 15.90 -9.72
C TYR A 24 7.75 14.43 -10.12
N GLU A 25 8.25 13.61 -9.21
CA GLU A 25 8.46 12.18 -9.34
C GLU A 25 7.86 11.48 -8.13
N PHE A 26 7.53 10.21 -8.29
CA PHE A 26 7.03 9.39 -7.20
C PHE A 26 7.67 8.01 -7.28
N ASN A 27 7.90 7.43 -6.10
CA ASN A 27 8.27 6.03 -5.95
C ASN A 27 7.61 5.53 -4.69
N MET A 28 6.53 4.79 -4.87
CA MET A 28 5.54 4.59 -3.84
C MET A 28 5.29 3.11 -3.56
N ILE A 29 5.03 2.82 -2.29
CA ILE A 29 4.32 1.63 -1.87
C ILE A 29 3.05 2.09 -1.15
N ALA A 30 1.90 1.54 -1.54
CA ALA A 30 0.61 1.89 -0.96
C ALA A 30 -0.15 0.64 -0.51
N VAL A 31 -0.85 0.73 0.62
CA VAL A 31 -1.71 -0.32 1.16
C VAL A 31 -3.17 0.11 1.03
N PHE A 32 -3.95 -0.77 0.42
CA PHE A 32 -5.37 -0.59 0.18
C PHE A 32 -6.18 -1.62 0.96
N GLN A 33 -7.38 -1.24 1.40
CA GLN A 33 -8.37 -2.17 1.94
C GLN A 33 -9.60 -2.16 1.04
N ARG A 34 -10.00 -3.34 0.57
CA ARG A 34 -11.27 -3.53 -0.12
C ARG A 34 -12.41 -3.53 0.91
N THR A 35 -13.46 -2.78 0.63
CA THR A 35 -14.57 -2.57 1.57
C THR A 35 -15.44 -3.82 1.72
N GLU A 36 -15.62 -4.58 0.64
CA GLU A 36 -16.51 -5.75 0.59
C GLU A 36 -16.16 -6.82 1.63
N ASP A 37 -14.88 -7.16 1.76
CA ASP A 37 -14.39 -8.29 2.58
C ASP A 37 -13.29 -7.90 3.58
N GLY A 38 -12.95 -6.61 3.62
CA GLY A 38 -11.84 -6.08 4.40
C GLY A 38 -10.49 -6.67 3.99
N ALA A 39 -10.35 -7.24 2.79
CA ALA A 39 -9.10 -7.79 2.31
C ALA A 39 -8.09 -6.66 2.09
N LEU A 40 -6.85 -6.92 2.49
CA LEU A 40 -5.75 -5.97 2.35
C LEU A 40 -4.93 -6.31 1.11
N PHE A 41 -4.59 -5.28 0.37
CA PHE A 41 -3.74 -5.35 -0.82
C PHE A 41 -2.64 -4.32 -0.70
N PHE A 42 -1.53 -4.55 -1.38
CA PHE A 42 -0.55 -3.50 -1.64
C PHE A 42 -0.16 -3.50 -3.11
N ASP A 43 0.36 -2.37 -3.53
CA ASP A 43 0.99 -2.21 -4.82
C ASP A 43 2.19 -1.26 -4.69
N THR A 44 3.07 -1.31 -5.68
CA THR A 44 4.21 -0.40 -5.81
C THR A 44 4.16 0.26 -7.16
N ASP A 45 4.37 1.57 -7.22
CA ASP A 45 4.39 2.31 -8.48
C ASP A 45 5.47 3.37 -8.48
N SER A 46 5.99 3.69 -9.65
CA SER A 46 7.03 4.70 -9.83
C SER A 46 6.82 5.44 -11.14
N GLY A 47 7.04 6.74 -11.12
CA GLY A 47 6.83 7.55 -12.30
C GLY A 47 7.13 9.01 -12.08
N CYS A 48 6.79 9.79 -13.10
CA CYS A 48 6.83 11.24 -13.05
C CYS A 48 5.41 11.80 -13.08
N SER A 49 5.28 13.06 -12.68
CA SER A 49 4.03 13.83 -12.56
C SER A 49 3.13 13.84 -13.81
N CYS A 50 3.59 13.33 -14.96
CA CYS A 50 2.79 13.14 -16.16
C CYS A 50 1.63 12.16 -15.97
N PHE A 51 1.78 11.17 -15.09
CA PHE A 51 0.78 10.14 -14.83
C PHE A 51 0.34 10.16 -13.36
N SER A 52 -0.88 9.69 -13.11
CA SER A 52 -1.36 9.50 -11.74
C SER A 52 -0.73 8.24 -11.15
N PRO A 53 -0.26 8.26 -9.90
CA PRO A 53 0.17 7.04 -9.22
C PRO A 53 -0.94 5.98 -9.25
N PHE A 54 -0.60 4.74 -9.55
CA PHE A 54 -1.48 3.58 -9.56
C PHE A 54 -2.64 3.68 -10.59
N GLU A 55 -2.44 4.37 -11.71
CA GLU A 55 -3.47 4.57 -12.75
C GLU A 55 -4.03 3.24 -13.32
N ASP A 56 -3.16 2.25 -13.48
CA ASP A 56 -3.50 0.93 -14.01
C ASP A 56 -3.80 -0.12 -12.93
N SER A 57 -3.67 0.24 -11.64
CA SER A 57 -3.88 -0.70 -10.55
C SER A 57 -5.36 -1.01 -10.36
N ARG A 58 -5.67 -2.29 -10.19
CA ARG A 58 -7.01 -2.86 -10.00
C ARG A 58 -6.89 -4.01 -8.99
N TRP A 59 -7.99 -4.38 -8.33
CA TRP A 59 -7.93 -5.44 -7.30
C TRP A 59 -7.39 -6.77 -7.81
N GLU A 60 -7.58 -7.06 -9.10
CA GLU A 60 -7.15 -8.30 -9.75
C GLU A 60 -5.64 -8.34 -10.04
N ASN A 61 -4.99 -7.18 -10.17
CA ASN A 61 -3.55 -7.09 -10.45
C ASN A 61 -2.72 -6.64 -9.23
N MET A 62 -3.35 -6.14 -8.17
CA MET A 62 -2.70 -5.82 -6.91
C MET A 62 -2.31 -7.07 -6.12
N THR A 63 -1.33 -6.91 -5.23
CA THR A 63 -0.81 -8.03 -4.46
C THR A 63 -1.56 -8.19 -3.13
N PRO A 64 -2.24 -9.33 -2.88
CA PRO A 64 -2.96 -9.55 -1.62
C PRO A 64 -1.99 -9.75 -0.45
N ILE A 65 -2.27 -9.07 0.66
CA ILE A 65 -1.51 -9.22 1.90
C ILE A 65 -2.04 -10.39 2.71
N ARG A 66 -1.21 -11.44 2.83
CA ARG A 66 -1.58 -12.68 3.54
C ARG A 66 -1.31 -12.63 5.04
N THR A 67 -0.17 -12.08 5.43
CA THR A 67 0.23 -11.95 6.84
C THR A 67 1.09 -10.69 7.02
N GLY A 68 1.10 -10.14 8.23
CA GLY A 68 1.92 -8.96 8.54
C GLY A 68 3.43 -9.24 8.43
N SER A 69 3.88 -10.46 8.73
CA SER A 69 5.29 -10.85 8.55
C SER A 69 5.68 -10.98 7.08
N TRP A 70 4.77 -11.50 6.25
CA TRP A 70 5.01 -11.60 4.82
C TRP A 70 5.07 -10.21 4.17
N PHE A 71 4.13 -9.32 4.50
CA PHE A 71 4.15 -7.93 4.04
C PHE A 71 5.41 -7.19 4.49
N ALA A 72 5.82 -7.36 5.75
CA ALA A 72 7.07 -6.78 6.23
C ALA A 72 8.30 -7.23 5.41
N GLY A 73 8.31 -8.47 4.93
CA GLY A 73 9.32 -8.96 4.01
C GLY A 73 9.29 -8.23 2.66
N GLN A 74 8.10 -8.05 2.08
CA GLN A 74 7.92 -7.34 0.80
C GLN A 74 8.29 -5.86 0.91
N ALA A 75 7.75 -5.15 1.90
CA ALA A 75 7.98 -3.71 2.06
C ALA A 75 9.47 -3.39 2.32
N ARG A 76 10.16 -4.20 3.14
CA ARG A 76 11.60 -4.05 3.35
C ARG A 76 12.44 -4.46 2.14
N LYS A 77 11.96 -5.42 1.33
CA LYS A 77 12.61 -5.80 0.08
C LYS A 77 12.52 -4.65 -0.91
N TRP A 78 11.32 -4.10 -1.13
CA TRP A 78 11.09 -2.93 -1.98
C TRP A 78 12.00 -1.77 -1.57
N LEU A 79 12.03 -1.39 -0.28
CA LEU A 79 12.88 -0.30 0.21
C LEU A 79 14.38 -0.51 -0.10
N ARG A 80 14.88 -1.74 0.09
CA ARG A 80 16.28 -2.09 -0.21
C ARG A 80 16.60 -2.07 -1.70
N GLU A 81 15.66 -2.47 -2.55
CA GLU A 81 15.85 -2.46 -4.00
C GLU A 81 15.97 -1.03 -4.55
N GLN A 82 15.36 -0.06 -3.87
CA GLN A 82 15.41 1.35 -4.27
C GLN A 82 16.66 2.08 -3.73
N TYR A 83 17.04 1.86 -2.46
CA TYR A 83 18.02 2.70 -1.76
C TYR A 83 19.17 1.94 -1.06
N GLY A 84 19.24 0.61 -1.21
CA GLY A 84 20.24 -0.18 -0.50
C GLY A 84 20.04 -0.16 1.03
N THR A 85 21.11 0.06 1.79
CA THR A 85 21.07 0.08 3.27
C THR A 85 20.74 1.44 3.86
N ASP A 86 20.78 2.51 3.06
CA ASP A 86 20.80 3.90 3.53
C ASP A 86 19.46 4.60 3.30
N ALA A 87 18.37 3.85 3.41
CA ALA A 87 17.03 4.35 3.13
C ALA A 87 16.51 5.26 4.25
N ASP A 88 16.43 6.56 3.99
CA ASP A 88 15.84 7.57 4.89
C ASP A 88 14.37 7.27 5.22
N ASP A 89 13.65 6.59 4.33
CA ASP A 89 12.22 6.24 4.50
C ASP A 89 11.95 4.95 5.26
N ARG A 90 12.98 4.40 5.93
CA ARG A 90 12.82 3.19 6.77
C ARG A 90 11.73 3.37 7.81
N ASP A 91 11.62 4.55 8.40
CA ASP A 91 10.59 4.86 9.40
C ASP A 91 9.18 4.87 8.81
N GLY A 92 9.02 5.35 7.57
CA GLY A 92 7.76 5.29 6.83
C GLY A 92 7.33 3.83 6.61
N VAL A 93 8.26 3.01 6.11
CA VAL A 93 8.01 1.57 5.88
C VAL A 93 7.66 0.84 7.17
N GLU A 94 8.36 1.09 8.29
CA GLU A 94 8.04 0.45 9.57
C GLU A 94 6.71 0.94 10.17
N LYS A 95 6.29 2.19 9.90
CA LYS A 95 4.92 2.65 10.23
C LYS A 95 3.88 1.90 9.40
N LEU A 96 4.10 1.75 8.10
CA LEU A 96 3.19 1.03 7.20
C LEU A 96 3.07 -0.45 7.59
N ILE A 97 4.17 -1.10 7.97
CA ILE A 97 4.18 -2.49 8.48
C ILE A 97 3.36 -2.61 9.76
N ARG A 98 3.51 -1.67 10.71
CA ARG A 98 2.72 -1.67 11.95
C ARG A 98 1.24 -1.48 11.68
N LEU A 99 0.90 -0.63 10.72
CA LEU A 99 -0.47 -0.45 10.27
C LEU A 99 -1.05 -1.76 9.73
N VAL A 100 -0.36 -2.44 8.83
CA VAL A 100 -0.85 -3.71 8.24
C VAL A 100 -1.05 -4.78 9.31
N ARG A 101 -0.14 -4.89 10.27
CA ARG A 101 -0.29 -5.84 11.39
C ARG A 101 -1.54 -5.55 12.20
N ARG A 102 -1.76 -4.28 12.57
CA ARG A 102 -2.96 -3.86 13.30
C ARG A 102 -4.24 -4.22 12.55
N GLU A 103 -4.29 -3.96 11.24
CA GLU A 103 -5.49 -4.20 10.43
C GLU A 103 -5.77 -5.70 10.21
N LEU A 104 -4.73 -6.54 10.15
CA LEU A 104 -4.90 -8.00 10.06
C LEU A 104 -5.33 -8.62 11.39
N ASP A 105 -4.87 -8.07 12.51
CA ASP A 105 -5.20 -8.55 13.87
C ASP A 105 -6.54 -7.98 14.38
N ALA A 106 -7.08 -6.94 13.72
CA ALA A 106 -8.36 -6.35 14.07
C ALA A 106 -9.48 -7.40 13.89
N PRO A 107 -10.40 -7.53 14.86
CA PRO A 107 -11.55 -8.41 14.69
C PRO A 107 -12.33 -7.95 13.46
N LYS A 108 -12.40 -8.82 12.44
CA LYS A 108 -13.25 -8.57 11.27
C LYS A 108 -14.67 -8.50 11.78
N GLY A 109 -15.28 -7.32 11.69
CA GLY A 109 -16.61 -7.05 12.21
C GLY A 109 -17.58 -8.12 11.72
N GLY A 110 -18.09 -8.90 12.67
CA GLY A 110 -19.16 -9.85 12.42
C GLY A 110 -20.40 -9.11 11.92
N ASP A 111 -21.21 -9.83 11.14
CA ASP A 111 -22.54 -9.48 10.69
C ASP A 111 -23.17 -8.34 11.49
N ARG A 112 -23.32 -7.18 10.85
CA ARG A 112 -24.45 -6.32 11.17
C ARG A 112 -25.66 -6.99 10.55
N GLY A 113 -26.24 -7.91 11.32
CA GLY A 113 -27.57 -8.47 11.05
C GLY A 113 -28.67 -7.42 11.09
#